data_AF-A0A7X6Z7Y8-F1
#
_entry.id   AF-A0A7X6Z7Y8-F1
#
_cell.length_a   1.000
_cell.length_b   1.000
_cell.length_c   1.000
_cell.angle_alpha   90.00
_cell.angle_beta   90.00
_cell.angle_gamma   90.00
#
_symmetry.space_group_name_H-M   'P 1'
#
loop_
_entity.id
_entity.type
_entity.pdbx_description
1 polymer ?
#
loop_
_entity_poly.entity_id
_entity_poly.type
_entity_poly.pdbx_seq_one_letter_code
_entity_poly.pdbx_strand_id
1 'polypeptide(L)'
;MIVPKGIRDELRWFYEARFGMFVHFGLYSLLGRGEWAMYHEAIPRDTYSRLIDDFNPYLFDAAAWVQLARDAGARYITVTAKHHDGFCLFDSALTDFKSTHTPFKRDLIGELIRACQDSGMPIILYYSQPDWHHANYVHWSGAFKDLAHPPETDQPDWPAYQRYYIGQVEELCRNYGPIDGIWFDGSHKSIEAWRGKEVYELIKRYQPHAVVNDRARYGDFFTPERSLPEDLTGYLFEACESVSPVAWGYQN
;
A
#
# COMPACT_ATOMS: atom_id res chain seq x y z
N MET A 1 11.09 14.07 3.80
CA MET A 1 12.57 14.07 3.87
C MET A 1 13.05 12.82 3.15
N ILE A 2 13.70 12.97 2.01
CA ILE A 2 14.41 11.86 1.36
C ILE A 2 15.78 11.79 2.01
N VAL A 3 16.30 10.61 2.32
CA VAL A 3 17.65 10.43 2.87
C VAL A 3 18.68 10.59 1.73
N PRO A 4 19.38 11.74 1.59
CA PRO A 4 20.27 11.95 0.45
C PRO A 4 21.70 11.54 0.81
N LYS A 5 22.33 10.68 -0.02
CA LYS A 5 23.78 10.56 -0.26
C LYS A 5 24.08 9.35 -1.17
N GLY A 6 24.09 9.58 -2.50
CA GLY A 6 24.39 8.53 -3.48
C GLY A 6 23.38 7.38 -3.47
N ILE A 7 23.45 6.50 -4.47
CA ILE A 7 22.70 5.25 -4.40
C ILE A 7 23.45 4.36 -3.43
N ARG A 8 22.89 4.16 -2.24
CA ARG A 8 23.42 3.22 -1.26
C ARG A 8 23.39 1.82 -1.87
N ASP A 9 24.42 1.01 -1.61
CA ASP A 9 24.56 -0.27 -2.29
C ASP A 9 23.37 -1.21 -2.02
N GLU A 10 22.78 -1.13 -0.83
CA GLU A 10 21.56 -1.89 -0.48
C GLU A 10 20.32 -1.50 -1.29
N LEU A 11 20.31 -0.34 -1.95
CA LEU A 11 19.21 0.14 -2.81
C LEU A 11 19.52 0.04 -4.31
N ARG A 12 20.71 -0.44 -4.66
CA ARG A 12 21.20 -0.48 -6.04
C ARG A 12 20.29 -1.30 -6.95
N TRP A 13 19.75 -2.41 -6.44
CA TRP A 13 18.84 -3.27 -7.17
C TRP A 13 17.63 -2.49 -7.73
N PHE A 14 17.05 -1.59 -6.93
CA PHE A 14 15.87 -0.81 -7.31
C PHE A 14 16.19 0.20 -8.40
N TYR A 15 17.35 0.88 -8.25
CA TYR A 15 17.85 1.77 -9.29
C TYR A 15 18.08 1.04 -10.62
N GLU A 16 18.60 -0.19 -10.59
CA GLU A 16 18.88 -1.00 -11.78
C GLU A 16 17.63 -1.65 -12.37
N ALA A 17 16.59 -1.89 -11.55
CA ALA A 17 15.35 -2.52 -11.98
C ALA A 17 14.57 -1.68 -13.01
N ARG A 18 14.58 -0.34 -12.86
CA ARG A 18 13.99 0.70 -13.74
C ARG A 18 12.48 0.65 -13.95
N PHE A 19 11.88 -0.53 -14.03
CA PHE A 19 10.49 -0.72 -14.39
C PHE A 19 9.84 -1.78 -13.50
N GLY A 20 8.72 -1.40 -12.88
CA GLY A 20 7.89 -2.29 -12.07
C GLY A 20 6.43 -2.24 -12.48
N MET A 21 5.68 -3.27 -12.09
CA MET A 21 4.24 -3.35 -12.30
C MET A 21 3.50 -3.02 -11.00
N PHE A 22 2.59 -2.06 -11.02
CA PHE A 22 1.81 -1.68 -9.85
C PHE A 22 0.38 -2.24 -9.96
N VAL A 23 -0.01 -3.06 -8.99
CA VAL A 23 -1.34 -3.67 -8.88
C VAL A 23 -2.14 -3.04 -7.74
N HIS A 24 -3.25 -2.40 -8.09
CA HIS A 24 -4.28 -1.96 -7.15
C HIS A 24 -5.44 -2.95 -7.18
N PHE A 25 -5.56 -3.73 -6.11
CA PHE A 25 -6.62 -4.71 -5.93
C PHE A 25 -7.21 -4.65 -4.52
N GLY A 26 -8.52 -4.88 -4.38
CA GLY A 26 -9.23 -4.79 -3.10
C GLY A 26 -10.75 -4.85 -3.28
N LEU A 27 -11.50 -4.50 -2.23
CA LEU A 27 -12.97 -4.52 -2.26
C LEU A 27 -13.55 -3.62 -3.34
N TYR A 28 -12.90 -2.48 -3.61
CA TYR A 28 -13.29 -1.55 -4.68
C TYR A 28 -13.37 -2.21 -6.07
N SER A 29 -12.67 -3.32 -6.31
CA SER A 29 -12.77 -4.07 -7.56
C SER A 29 -14.16 -4.68 -7.78
N LEU A 30 -14.91 -4.97 -6.71
CA LEU A 30 -16.31 -5.42 -6.81
C LEU A 30 -17.24 -4.32 -7.30
N LEU A 31 -16.91 -3.06 -6.99
CA LEU A 31 -17.69 -1.90 -7.42
C LEU A 31 -17.44 -1.52 -8.89
N GLY A 32 -16.25 -1.82 -9.42
CA GLY A 32 -15.86 -1.49 -10.79
C GLY A 32 -15.88 0.01 -11.10
N ARG A 33 -15.61 0.86 -10.10
CA ARG A 33 -15.72 2.32 -10.17
C ARG A 33 -14.50 3.03 -9.56
N GLY A 34 -13.35 2.34 -9.53
CA GLY A 34 -12.11 2.86 -8.96
C GLY A 34 -12.05 2.76 -7.43
N GLU A 35 -10.83 2.86 -6.91
CA GLU A 35 -10.45 2.67 -5.51
C GLU A 35 -10.93 3.79 -4.56
N TRP A 36 -11.33 4.93 -5.12
CA TRP A 36 -11.90 6.07 -4.39
C TRP A 36 -13.43 6.10 -4.38
N ALA A 37 -14.12 5.08 -4.90
CA ALA A 37 -15.58 5.06 -4.98
C ALA A 37 -16.25 5.31 -3.61
N MET A 38 -15.72 4.70 -2.53
CA MET A 38 -16.21 4.94 -1.16
C MET A 38 -16.23 6.44 -0.81
N TYR A 39 -15.14 7.13 -1.12
CA TYR A 39 -14.94 8.54 -0.80
C TYR A 39 -15.78 9.46 -1.70
N HIS A 40 -15.68 9.29 -3.02
CA HIS A 40 -16.33 10.18 -3.99
C HIS A 40 -17.85 10.08 -3.98
N GLU A 41 -18.39 8.90 -3.68
CA GLU A 41 -19.82 8.66 -3.63
C GLU A 41 -20.38 8.75 -2.20
N ALA A 42 -19.54 9.05 -1.20
CA ALA A 42 -19.90 9.07 0.21
C ALA A 42 -20.62 7.79 0.67
N ILE A 43 -20.12 6.62 0.23
CA ILE A 43 -20.68 5.33 0.62
C ILE A 43 -20.50 5.16 2.13
N PRO A 44 -21.57 4.96 2.93
CA PRO A 44 -21.43 4.75 4.36
C PRO A 44 -20.50 3.58 4.66
N ARG A 45 -19.60 3.74 5.66
CA ARG A 45 -18.63 2.71 6.02
C ARG A 45 -19.27 1.33 6.20
N ASP A 46 -20.37 1.25 6.96
CA ASP A 46 -21.05 -0.04 7.22
C ASP A 46 -21.61 -0.68 5.93
N THR A 47 -22.01 0.14 4.95
CA THR A 47 -22.44 -0.35 3.64
C THR A 47 -21.25 -0.86 2.83
N TYR A 48 -20.14 -0.10 2.79
CA TYR A 48 -18.94 -0.52 2.07
C TYR A 48 -18.30 -1.76 2.70
N SER A 49 -18.27 -1.84 4.02
CA SER A 49 -17.69 -2.97 4.76
C SER A 49 -18.40 -4.29 4.47
N ARG A 50 -19.68 -4.29 4.05
CA ARG A 50 -20.39 -5.52 3.65
C ARG A 50 -19.86 -6.15 2.36
N LEU A 51 -19.05 -5.43 1.57
CA LEU A 51 -18.40 -6.01 0.39
C LEU A 51 -17.50 -7.22 0.73
N ILE A 52 -17.09 -7.38 2.00
CA ILE A 52 -16.36 -8.57 2.45
C ILE A 52 -17.14 -9.87 2.23
N ASP A 53 -18.48 -9.81 2.25
CA ASP A 53 -19.35 -10.97 2.11
C ASP A 53 -19.36 -11.50 0.67
N ASP A 54 -19.00 -10.64 -0.30
CA ASP A 54 -18.97 -10.95 -1.72
C ASP A 54 -17.53 -11.10 -2.27
N PHE A 55 -16.50 -10.79 -1.47
CA PHE A 55 -15.12 -10.84 -1.92
C PHE A 55 -14.61 -12.28 -2.05
N ASN A 56 -14.66 -12.80 -3.27
CA ASN A 56 -14.15 -14.13 -3.62
C ASN A 56 -13.50 -14.14 -5.01
N PRO A 57 -12.24 -13.68 -5.14
CA PRO A 57 -11.51 -13.78 -6.41
C PRO A 57 -11.08 -15.24 -6.68
N TYR A 58 -12.03 -16.09 -7.04
CA TYR A 58 -11.82 -17.53 -7.24
C TYR A 58 -10.88 -17.86 -8.41
N LEU A 59 -10.62 -16.90 -9.31
CA LEU A 59 -9.64 -17.00 -10.39
C LEU A 59 -8.26 -16.44 -10.02
N PHE A 60 -8.05 -15.98 -8.78
CA PHE A 60 -6.75 -15.46 -8.36
C PHE A 60 -5.69 -16.56 -8.34
N ASP A 61 -4.61 -16.29 -9.08
CA ASP A 61 -3.40 -17.10 -9.17
C ASP A 61 -2.18 -16.16 -9.05
N ALA A 62 -1.46 -16.31 -7.95
CA ALA A 62 -0.26 -15.52 -7.66
C ALA A 62 0.84 -15.73 -8.71
N ALA A 63 1.05 -16.96 -9.18
CA ALA A 63 2.08 -17.27 -10.17
C ALA A 63 1.73 -16.64 -11.53
N ALA A 64 0.44 -16.61 -11.89
CA ALA A 64 -0.02 -15.95 -13.11
C ALA A 64 0.26 -14.43 -13.08
N TRP A 65 0.07 -13.77 -11.94
CA TRP A 65 0.40 -12.33 -11.79
C TRP A 65 1.90 -12.07 -11.92
N VAL A 66 2.72 -12.92 -11.29
CA VAL A 66 4.19 -12.82 -11.38
C VAL A 66 4.66 -13.05 -12.81
N GLN A 67 4.10 -14.04 -13.51
CA GLN A 67 4.42 -14.32 -14.91
C GLN A 67 4.03 -13.15 -15.81
N LEU A 68 2.83 -12.59 -15.63
CA LEU A 68 2.38 -11.41 -16.38
C LEU A 68 3.34 -10.22 -16.23
N ALA A 69 3.81 -9.95 -15.01
CA ALA A 69 4.79 -8.89 -14.76
C ALA A 69 6.09 -9.14 -15.54
N ARG A 70 6.60 -10.39 -15.52
CA ARG A 70 7.82 -10.77 -16.26
C ARG A 70 7.65 -10.61 -17.76
N ASP A 71 6.52 -11.06 -18.30
CA ASP A 71 6.22 -10.99 -19.72
C ASP A 71 6.08 -9.54 -20.20
N ALA A 72 5.56 -8.66 -19.35
CA ALA A 72 5.54 -7.22 -19.58
C ALA A 72 6.93 -6.55 -19.50
N GLY A 73 7.94 -7.27 -19.00
CA GLY A 73 9.31 -6.77 -18.82
C GLY A 73 9.56 -6.10 -17.47
N ALA A 74 8.61 -6.13 -16.54
CA ALA A 74 8.80 -5.60 -15.19
C ALA A 74 9.92 -6.37 -14.46
N ARG A 75 10.59 -5.67 -13.54
CA ARG A 75 11.69 -6.18 -12.72
C ARG A 75 11.35 -6.21 -11.24
N TYR A 76 10.17 -5.74 -10.87
CA TYR A 76 9.56 -5.87 -9.54
C TYR A 76 8.05 -5.68 -9.66
N ILE A 77 7.31 -6.07 -8.62
CA ILE A 77 5.86 -5.84 -8.52
C ILE A 77 5.59 -5.02 -7.26
N THR A 78 4.76 -3.99 -7.38
CA THR A 78 4.17 -3.27 -6.25
C THR A 78 2.71 -3.67 -6.12
N VAL A 79 2.24 -4.10 -4.95
CA VAL A 79 0.83 -4.51 -4.75
C VAL A 79 0.23 -3.90 -3.49
N THR A 80 -1.02 -3.48 -3.56
CA THR A 80 -1.78 -3.00 -2.39
C THR A 80 -1.96 -4.11 -1.35
N ALA A 81 -1.22 -4.04 -0.24
CA ALA A 81 -1.50 -4.86 0.94
C ALA A 81 -2.72 -4.32 1.72
N LYS A 82 -2.87 -2.99 1.75
CA LYS A 82 -4.04 -2.28 2.28
C LYS A 82 -4.21 -0.95 1.56
N HIS A 83 -5.42 -0.62 1.10
CA HIS A 83 -5.75 0.68 0.51
C HIS A 83 -6.44 1.61 1.53
N HIS A 84 -6.87 2.81 1.11
CA HIS A 84 -7.54 3.80 1.97
C HIS A 84 -8.81 3.25 2.63
N ASP A 85 -9.51 2.31 1.98
CA ASP A 85 -10.70 1.68 2.53
C ASP A 85 -10.42 0.80 3.77
N GLY A 86 -9.15 0.58 4.11
CA GLY A 86 -8.72 -0.17 5.29
C GLY A 86 -8.74 -1.68 5.14
N PHE A 87 -9.18 -2.21 3.99
CA PHE A 87 -9.26 -3.66 3.78
C PHE A 87 -7.87 -4.26 3.59
N CYS A 88 -7.54 -5.22 4.45
CA CYS A 88 -6.23 -5.89 4.42
C CYS A 88 -6.28 -7.12 3.51
N LEU A 89 -5.43 -7.17 2.48
CA LEU A 89 -5.26 -8.34 1.63
C LEU A 89 -4.35 -9.42 2.24
N PHE A 90 -3.81 -9.16 3.42
CA PHE A 90 -2.94 -10.03 4.20
C PHE A 90 -3.60 -10.44 5.52
N ASP A 91 -3.13 -11.53 6.14
CA ASP A 91 -3.70 -12.07 7.38
C ASP A 91 -3.23 -11.32 8.64
N SER A 92 -3.65 -10.05 8.78
CA SER A 92 -3.32 -9.25 9.97
C SER A 92 -4.00 -9.81 11.22
N ALA A 93 -3.28 -9.91 12.34
CA ALA A 93 -3.85 -10.23 13.65
C ALA A 93 -4.54 -9.03 14.31
N LEU A 94 -4.43 -7.83 13.72
CA LEU A 94 -4.88 -6.56 14.30
C LEU A 94 -6.26 -6.12 13.82
N THR A 95 -6.87 -6.82 12.86
CA THR A 95 -8.20 -6.51 12.33
C THR A 95 -8.89 -7.74 11.76
N ASP A 96 -10.21 -7.75 11.82
CA ASP A 96 -11.06 -8.73 11.13
C ASP A 96 -11.45 -8.27 9.72
N PHE A 97 -11.14 -7.03 9.33
CA PHE A 97 -11.44 -6.47 8.02
C PHE A 97 -10.35 -6.84 6.99
N LYS A 98 -10.29 -8.13 6.68
CA LYS A 98 -9.20 -8.75 5.91
C LYS A 98 -9.66 -9.90 4.99
N SER A 99 -8.83 -10.22 3.99
CA SER A 99 -9.09 -11.24 2.97
C SER A 99 -9.38 -12.63 3.54
N THR A 100 -8.69 -13.04 4.61
CA THR A 100 -8.93 -14.34 5.28
C THR A 100 -10.31 -14.44 5.95
N HIS A 101 -11.01 -13.33 6.16
CA HIS A 101 -12.35 -13.30 6.75
C HIS A 101 -13.48 -13.25 5.71
N THR A 102 -13.16 -13.09 4.42
CA THR A 102 -14.11 -13.14 3.30
C THR A 102 -14.38 -14.57 2.82
N PRO A 103 -15.30 -14.85 1.87
CA PRO A 103 -15.41 -16.17 1.26
C PRO A 103 -14.14 -16.65 0.54
N PHE A 104 -13.20 -15.76 0.20
CA PHE A 104 -11.89 -16.13 -0.35
C PHE A 104 -11.03 -16.95 0.63
N LYS A 105 -11.12 -16.65 1.94
CA LYS A 105 -10.45 -17.37 3.06
C LYS A 105 -8.92 -17.54 2.93
N ARG A 106 -8.28 -16.78 2.04
CA ARG A 106 -6.86 -16.92 1.67
C ARG A 106 -6.10 -15.63 1.91
N ASP A 107 -4.86 -15.79 2.30
CA ASP A 107 -3.90 -14.70 2.47
C ASP A 107 -3.25 -14.36 1.12
N LEU A 108 -3.85 -13.39 0.43
CA LEU A 108 -3.48 -13.01 -0.94
C LEU A 108 -2.04 -12.49 -1.01
N ILE A 109 -1.65 -11.64 -0.05
CA ILE A 109 -0.29 -11.08 0.00
C ILE A 109 0.73 -12.17 0.34
N GLY A 110 0.41 -13.06 1.28
CA GLY A 110 1.28 -14.20 1.57
C GLY A 110 1.49 -15.13 0.36
N GLU A 111 0.45 -15.36 -0.44
CA GLU A 111 0.56 -16.12 -1.69
C GLU A 111 1.39 -15.40 -2.77
N LEU A 112 1.21 -14.08 -2.95
CA LEU A 112 2.01 -13.29 -3.89
C LEU A 112 3.48 -13.22 -3.49
N ILE A 113 3.79 -13.01 -2.21
CA ILE A 113 5.17 -12.97 -1.71
C ILE A 113 5.87 -14.29 -1.99
N ARG A 114 5.20 -15.43 -1.70
CA ARG A 114 5.76 -16.77 -2.01
C ARG A 114 6.04 -16.94 -3.51
N ALA A 115 5.08 -16.60 -4.38
CA ALA A 115 5.29 -16.71 -5.84
C ALA A 115 6.42 -15.79 -6.34
N CYS A 116 6.55 -14.59 -5.76
CA CYS A 116 7.65 -13.69 -6.04
C CYS A 116 8.99 -14.29 -5.61
N GLN A 117 9.10 -14.82 -4.40
CA GLN A 117 10.30 -15.49 -3.87
C GLN A 117 10.70 -16.69 -4.72
N ASP A 118 9.75 -17.57 -5.08
CA ASP A 118 10.00 -18.77 -5.89
C ASP A 118 10.53 -18.44 -7.30
N SER A 119 10.14 -17.28 -7.86
CA SER A 119 10.61 -16.84 -9.16
C SER A 119 11.84 -15.92 -9.11
N GLY A 120 12.21 -15.41 -7.93
CA GLY A 120 13.19 -14.31 -7.80
C GLY A 120 12.68 -12.99 -8.37
N MET A 121 11.39 -12.68 -8.19
CA MET A 121 10.79 -11.39 -8.52
C MET A 121 10.78 -10.53 -7.24
N PRO A 122 11.42 -9.35 -7.22
CA PRO A 122 11.29 -8.42 -6.11
C PRO A 122 9.85 -7.94 -5.90
N ILE A 123 9.42 -7.81 -4.65
CA ILE A 123 8.07 -7.37 -4.29
C ILE A 123 8.09 -6.18 -3.33
N ILE A 124 7.31 -5.15 -3.67
CA ILE A 124 7.07 -3.96 -2.86
C ILE A 124 5.61 -4.00 -2.41
N LEU A 125 5.35 -3.80 -1.11
CA LEU A 125 3.99 -3.77 -0.59
C LEU A 125 3.53 -2.32 -0.44
N TYR A 126 2.49 -1.94 -1.19
CA TYR A 126 1.79 -0.69 -0.94
C TYR A 126 0.98 -0.82 0.35
N TYR A 127 1.13 0.17 1.22
CA TYR A 127 0.39 0.25 2.47
C TYR A 127 -0.17 1.65 2.70
N SER A 128 -1.49 1.72 2.81
CA SER A 128 -2.17 2.97 3.09
C SER A 128 -2.08 3.37 4.56
N GLN A 129 -1.48 4.53 4.80
CA GLN A 129 -1.51 5.19 6.10
C GLN A 129 -2.85 5.91 6.39
N PRO A 130 -3.54 6.53 5.41
CA PRO A 130 -4.96 6.86 5.58
C PRO A 130 -5.81 5.59 5.68
N ASP A 131 -6.85 5.64 6.50
CA ASP A 131 -7.73 4.50 6.76
C ASP A 131 -9.15 5.01 7.05
N TRP A 132 -10.08 4.71 6.14
CA TRP A 132 -11.48 5.08 6.20
C TRP A 132 -12.32 4.09 7.00
N HIS A 133 -11.71 2.99 7.46
CA HIS A 133 -12.38 1.95 8.22
C HIS A 133 -12.12 2.10 9.73
N HIS A 134 -10.87 2.33 10.13
CA HIS A 134 -10.45 2.24 11.53
C HIS A 134 -11.00 3.37 12.40
N ALA A 135 -11.82 3.04 13.41
CA ALA A 135 -12.53 4.00 14.27
C ALA A 135 -11.62 4.97 15.06
N ASN A 136 -10.35 4.61 15.28
CA ASN A 136 -9.39 5.52 15.93
C ASN A 136 -8.67 6.47 14.95
N TYR A 137 -8.86 6.34 13.63
CA TYR A 137 -8.25 7.24 12.67
C TYR A 137 -8.75 8.67 12.86
N VAL A 138 -7.81 9.63 12.95
CA VAL A 138 -8.17 11.04 13.11
C VAL A 138 -8.19 11.73 11.76
N HIS A 139 -9.40 11.93 11.24
CA HIS A 139 -9.66 12.77 10.07
C HIS A 139 -9.45 14.25 10.41
N TRP A 140 -8.61 14.93 9.63
CA TRP A 140 -8.38 16.37 9.73
C TRP A 140 -9.24 17.10 8.71
N SER A 141 -10.06 18.04 9.19
CA SER A 141 -10.95 18.80 8.32
C SER A 141 -10.17 19.46 7.17
N GLY A 142 -10.62 19.20 5.94
CA GLY A 142 -10.01 19.73 4.71
C GLY A 142 -8.71 19.05 4.28
N ALA A 143 -8.21 18.04 5.02
CA ALA A 143 -7.03 17.30 4.59
C ALA A 143 -7.38 16.35 3.43
N PHE A 144 -6.52 16.36 2.42
CA PHE A 144 -6.61 15.40 1.31
C PHE A 144 -6.60 13.97 1.85
N LYS A 145 -7.45 13.08 1.30
CA LYS A 145 -7.62 11.67 1.74
C LYS A 145 -8.36 11.43 3.06
N ASP A 146 -8.79 12.47 3.78
CA ASP A 146 -9.57 12.30 5.00
C ASP A 146 -11.06 12.49 4.72
N LEU A 147 -11.91 11.64 5.32
CA LEU A 147 -13.36 11.79 5.23
C LEU A 147 -13.80 13.15 5.80
N ALA A 148 -14.61 13.87 5.04
CA ALA A 148 -15.23 15.12 5.51
C ALA A 148 -16.24 14.88 6.64
N HIS A 149 -16.90 13.72 6.61
CA HIS A 149 -17.92 13.31 7.56
C HIS A 149 -17.64 11.87 8.03
N PRO A 150 -16.68 11.67 8.95
CA PRO A 150 -16.46 10.35 9.52
C PRO A 150 -17.68 9.89 10.32
N PRO A 151 -17.91 8.56 10.45
CA PRO A 151 -19.03 8.03 11.21
C PRO A 151 -19.08 8.56 12.65
N GLU A 152 -20.27 8.94 13.13
CA GLU A 152 -20.47 9.43 14.51
C GLU A 152 -20.10 8.39 15.59
N THR A 153 -20.06 7.11 15.21
CA THR A 153 -19.65 5.99 16.07
C THR A 153 -18.13 5.91 16.27
N ASP A 154 -17.35 6.69 15.54
CA ASP A 154 -15.89 6.67 15.66
C ASP A 154 -15.43 7.12 17.03
N GLN A 155 -14.28 6.60 17.45
CA GLN A 155 -13.61 6.95 18.70
C GLN A 155 -12.19 7.40 18.37
N PRO A 156 -12.00 8.60 17.80
CA PRO A 156 -10.71 9.02 17.26
C PRO A 156 -9.64 9.04 18.36
N ASP A 157 -8.56 8.29 18.15
CA ASP A 157 -7.40 8.16 19.05
C ASP A 157 -6.17 7.98 18.17
N TRP A 158 -5.48 9.09 17.88
CA TRP A 158 -4.34 9.07 16.97
C TRP A 158 -3.21 8.15 17.44
N PRO A 159 -2.76 8.21 18.71
CA PRO A 159 -1.80 7.24 19.23
C PRO A 159 -2.24 5.77 19.07
N ALA A 160 -3.51 5.44 19.27
CA ALA A 160 -4.01 4.08 19.06
C ALA A 160 -3.93 3.67 17.58
N TYR A 161 -4.38 4.53 16.67
CA TYR A 161 -4.26 4.27 15.24
C TYR A 161 -2.79 4.15 14.80
N GLN A 162 -1.90 4.97 15.36
CA GLN A 162 -0.46 4.87 15.11
C GLN A 162 0.11 3.52 15.54
N ARG A 163 -0.30 2.99 16.70
CA ARG A 163 0.11 1.63 17.13
C ARG A 163 -0.43 0.56 16.18
N TYR A 164 -1.68 0.68 15.75
CA TYR A 164 -2.31 -0.24 14.79
C TYR A 164 -1.54 -0.30 13.47
N TYR A 165 -1.36 0.83 12.79
CA TYR A 165 -0.77 0.80 11.46
C TYR A 165 0.73 0.45 11.49
N ILE A 166 1.48 0.90 12.51
CA ILE A 166 2.89 0.51 12.68
C ILE A 166 2.98 -0.99 12.97
N GLY A 167 2.07 -1.53 13.79
CA GLY A 167 1.96 -2.96 14.04
C GLY A 167 1.70 -3.76 12.77
N GLN A 168 0.81 -3.29 11.89
CA GLN A 168 0.57 -3.94 10.59
C GLN A 168 1.80 -3.92 9.67
N VAL A 169 2.54 -2.80 9.64
CA VAL A 169 3.81 -2.74 8.90
C VAL A 169 4.83 -3.73 9.48
N GLU A 170 4.88 -3.87 10.81
CA GLU A 170 5.72 -4.89 11.47
C GLU A 170 5.31 -6.32 11.10
N GLU A 171 4.01 -6.64 11.06
CA GLU A 171 3.52 -7.94 10.60
C GLU A 171 4.01 -8.25 9.18
N LEU A 172 3.88 -7.30 8.26
CA LEU A 172 4.34 -7.44 6.87
C LEU A 172 5.86 -7.65 6.78
N CYS A 173 6.64 -6.91 7.56
CA CYS A 173 8.10 -7.03 7.56
C CYS A 173 8.62 -8.27 8.28
N ARG A 174 7.85 -8.89 9.18
CA ARG A 174 8.34 -9.98 10.03
C ARG A 174 7.80 -11.36 9.65
N ASN A 175 6.56 -11.45 9.19
CA ASN A 175 5.86 -12.74 9.08
C ASN A 175 5.95 -13.40 7.70
N TYR A 176 6.41 -12.67 6.67
CA TYR A 176 6.34 -13.10 5.27
C TYR A 176 7.70 -13.43 4.63
N GLY A 177 8.77 -13.45 5.44
CA GLY A 177 10.14 -13.59 4.93
C GLY A 177 10.65 -12.29 4.29
N PRO A 178 11.67 -12.37 3.42
CA PRO A 178 12.20 -11.18 2.74
C PRO A 178 11.16 -10.52 1.84
N ILE A 179 11.06 -9.19 1.94
CA ILE A 179 10.31 -8.32 1.03
C ILE A 179 11.22 -7.15 0.61
N ASP A 180 11.02 -6.64 -0.60
CA ASP A 180 11.94 -5.70 -1.22
C ASP A 180 11.51 -4.24 -1.07
N GLY A 181 10.32 -3.96 -0.54
CA GLY A 181 9.95 -2.58 -0.24
C GLY A 181 8.61 -2.40 0.44
N ILE A 182 8.42 -1.20 0.98
CA ILE A 182 7.13 -0.67 1.44
C ILE A 182 6.86 0.66 0.75
N TRP A 183 5.69 0.77 0.13
CA TRP A 183 5.24 1.98 -0.55
C TRP A 183 4.08 2.60 0.23
N PHE A 184 4.33 3.71 0.92
CA PHE A 184 3.31 4.40 1.72
C PHE A 184 2.50 5.40 0.92
N ASP A 185 1.31 5.78 1.41
CA ASP A 185 0.48 6.78 0.72
C ASP A 185 -0.13 7.87 1.60
N GLY A 186 0.48 8.16 2.75
CA GLY A 186 0.02 9.16 3.70
C GLY A 186 0.51 10.59 3.44
N SER A 187 0.93 10.95 2.23
CA SER A 187 1.58 12.26 1.99
C SER A 187 0.75 13.50 2.38
N HIS A 188 -0.49 13.39 2.86
CA HIS A 188 -1.31 14.51 3.34
C HIS A 188 -1.02 14.98 4.78
N LYS A 189 -0.37 14.18 5.64
CA LYS A 189 0.00 14.60 7.02
C LYS A 189 1.52 14.77 7.20
N SER A 190 1.93 15.31 8.36
CA SER A 190 3.34 15.60 8.67
C SER A 190 4.14 14.33 9.03
N ILE A 191 5.47 14.44 9.06
CA ILE A 191 6.35 13.35 9.48
C ILE A 191 6.10 12.92 10.93
N GLU A 192 5.78 13.86 11.82
CA GLU A 192 5.46 13.57 13.23
C GLU A 192 4.12 12.85 13.35
N ALA A 193 3.11 13.31 12.60
CA ALA A 193 1.82 12.65 12.55
C ALA A 193 1.93 11.21 12.07
N TRP A 194 2.81 10.95 11.11
CA TRP A 194 3.09 9.60 10.63
C TRP A 194 4.20 8.88 11.35
N ARG A 195 4.86 9.46 12.35
CA ARG A 195 6.06 8.85 12.96
C ARG A 195 7.02 8.31 11.87
N GLY A 196 7.17 9.05 10.78
CA GLY A 196 7.74 8.53 9.52
C GLY A 196 9.15 7.98 9.67
N LYS A 197 9.98 8.63 10.50
CA LYS A 197 11.32 8.16 10.81
C LYS A 197 11.31 6.82 11.57
N GLU A 198 10.39 6.65 12.52
CA GLU A 198 10.30 5.45 13.34
C GLU A 198 9.85 4.24 12.51
N VAL A 199 8.81 4.39 11.69
CA VAL A 199 8.35 3.29 10.83
C VAL A 199 9.41 2.92 9.79
N TYR A 200 10.15 3.90 9.26
CA TYR A 200 11.29 3.63 8.38
C TYR A 200 12.39 2.83 9.10
N GLU A 201 12.77 3.22 10.32
CA GLU A 201 13.77 2.49 11.12
C GLU A 201 13.32 1.06 11.47
N LEU A 202 12.02 0.87 11.73
CA LEU A 202 11.43 -0.45 11.93
C LEU A 202 11.56 -1.32 10.68
N ILE A 203 11.20 -0.79 9.51
CA ILE A 203 11.33 -1.51 8.23
C ILE A 203 12.78 -1.90 7.99
N LYS A 204 13.73 -0.96 8.13
CA LYS A 204 15.15 -1.23 7.90
C LYS A 204 15.76 -2.22 8.91
N ARG A 205 15.20 -2.32 10.11
CA ARG A 205 15.62 -3.33 11.10
C ARG A 205 15.30 -4.74 10.66
N TYR A 206 14.10 -4.97 10.12
CA TYR A 206 13.64 -6.30 9.70
C TYR A 206 14.03 -6.62 8.25
N GLN A 207 14.05 -5.61 7.39
CA GLN A 207 14.24 -5.71 5.94
C GLN A 207 15.27 -4.65 5.49
N PRO A 208 16.57 -4.86 5.77
CA PRO A 208 17.60 -3.84 5.54
C PRO A 208 17.78 -3.44 4.06
N HIS A 209 17.40 -4.30 3.12
CA HIS A 209 17.46 -4.07 1.67
C HIS A 209 16.17 -3.46 1.10
N ALA A 210 15.09 -3.41 1.88
CA ALA A 210 13.78 -2.99 1.38
C ALA A 210 13.77 -1.49 1.09
N VAL A 211 13.32 -1.06 -0.09
CA VAL A 211 13.15 0.37 -0.41
C VAL A 211 11.89 0.93 0.25
N VAL A 212 11.93 2.18 0.70
CA VAL A 212 10.77 2.87 1.30
C VAL A 212 10.55 4.20 0.60
N ASN A 213 9.33 4.48 0.13
CA ASN A 213 9.05 5.77 -0.51
C ASN A 213 8.97 6.93 0.50
N ASP A 214 8.91 8.16 0.00
CA ASP A 214 8.91 9.37 0.83
C ASP A 214 7.53 9.79 1.38
N ARG A 215 6.48 9.01 1.18
CA ARG A 215 5.09 9.41 1.49
C ARG A 215 4.69 9.27 2.95
N ALA A 216 5.46 8.54 3.76
CA ALA A 216 5.45 8.69 5.23
C ALA A 216 6.19 9.98 5.68
N ARG A 217 6.52 10.87 4.74
CA ARG A 217 7.38 12.06 4.89
C ARG A 217 8.82 11.73 5.26
N TYR A 218 9.23 10.46 5.17
CA TYR A 218 10.59 9.99 5.38
C TYR A 218 10.84 8.73 4.52
N GLY A 219 11.89 8.70 3.69
CA GLY A 219 12.14 7.56 2.80
C GLY A 219 13.39 7.65 1.94
N ASP A 220 13.56 6.64 1.09
CA ASP A 220 14.68 6.39 0.19
C ASP A 220 14.54 7.04 -1.18
N PHE A 221 13.31 7.16 -1.67
CA PHE A 221 13.05 7.64 -3.03
C PHE A 221 11.81 8.52 -3.11
N PHE A 222 11.83 9.44 -4.08
CA PHE A 222 10.74 10.36 -4.40
C PHE A 222 9.68 9.68 -5.28
N THR A 223 8.40 10.06 -5.12
CA THR A 223 7.27 9.42 -5.81
C THR A 223 6.39 10.39 -6.60
N PRO A 224 6.89 10.95 -7.72
CA PRO A 224 6.06 11.72 -8.63
C PRO A 224 4.92 10.85 -9.18
N GLU A 225 3.73 11.43 -9.34
CA GLU A 225 2.51 10.71 -9.70
C GLU A 225 1.84 11.39 -10.89
N ARG A 226 1.53 10.62 -11.93
CA ARG A 226 0.88 11.05 -13.19
C ARG A 226 1.56 12.19 -13.96
N SER A 227 2.71 12.66 -13.47
CA SER A 227 3.47 13.77 -14.03
C SER A 227 4.91 13.66 -13.55
N LEU A 228 5.85 14.00 -14.43
CA LEU A 228 7.28 14.05 -14.11
C LEU A 228 7.69 15.52 -13.91
N PRO A 229 8.31 15.87 -12.78
CA PRO A 229 8.97 17.16 -12.61
C PRO A 229 10.07 17.37 -13.66
N GLU A 230 10.32 18.63 -14.03
CA GLU A 230 11.33 19.00 -15.02
C GLU A 230 12.77 18.64 -14.59
N ASP A 231 13.04 18.65 -13.28
CA ASP A 231 14.35 18.30 -12.72
C ASP A 231 14.21 17.34 -11.53
N LEU A 232 14.74 16.13 -11.72
CA LEU A 232 14.85 15.08 -10.71
C LEU A 232 16.32 14.71 -10.44
N THR A 233 17.25 15.55 -10.89
CA THR A 233 18.69 15.29 -10.79
C THR A 233 19.10 15.09 -9.34
N GLY A 234 19.80 13.98 -9.06
CA GLY A 234 20.33 13.67 -7.73
C GLY A 234 19.36 12.97 -6.78
N TYR A 235 18.12 12.71 -7.18
CA TYR A 235 17.17 11.91 -6.40
C TYR A 235 16.99 10.51 -6.99
N LEU A 236 16.96 9.50 -6.12
CA LEU A 236 16.33 8.24 -6.48
C LEU A 236 14.81 8.50 -6.51
N PHE A 237 14.14 8.13 -7.59
CA PHE A 237 12.71 8.33 -7.73
C PHE A 237 12.06 7.18 -8.50
N GLU A 238 10.77 7.02 -8.29
CA GLU A 238 9.90 6.14 -9.05
C GLU A 238 8.65 6.93 -9.39
N ALA A 239 8.42 7.17 -10.68
CA ALA A 239 7.17 7.75 -11.15
C ALA A 239 6.11 6.66 -11.24
N CYS A 240 4.96 6.87 -10.59
CA CYS A 240 3.81 5.99 -10.77
C CYS A 240 2.85 6.56 -11.81
N GLU A 241 2.36 5.67 -12.69
CA GLU A 241 1.37 5.96 -13.72
C GLU A 241 0.37 4.82 -13.83
N SER A 242 -0.86 5.10 -14.28
CA SER A 242 -1.90 4.11 -14.51
C SER A 242 -2.21 3.93 -15.99
N VAL A 243 -2.57 2.71 -16.40
CA VAL A 243 -3.05 2.44 -17.77
C VAL A 243 -4.38 3.17 -18.02
N SER A 244 -5.22 3.28 -17.00
CA SER A 244 -6.42 4.11 -17.02
C SER A 244 -6.05 5.58 -16.76
N PRO A 245 -6.67 6.55 -17.45
CA PRO A 245 -6.42 7.97 -17.21
C PRO A 245 -7.05 8.50 -15.90
N VAL A 246 -7.97 7.75 -15.29
CA VAL A 246 -8.82 8.24 -14.20
C VAL A 246 -8.66 7.48 -12.89
N ALA A 247 -8.41 6.17 -12.93
CA ALA A 247 -8.39 5.32 -11.73
C ALA A 247 -7.18 4.39 -11.70
N TRP A 248 -6.78 3.97 -10.49
CA TRP A 248 -5.75 2.96 -10.26
C TRP A 248 -6.36 1.57 -10.14
N GLY A 249 -7.43 1.46 -9.34
CA GLY A 249 -8.24 0.26 -9.21
C GLY A 249 -9.13 0.02 -10.42
N TYR A 250 -9.68 -1.20 -10.50
CA TYR A 250 -10.56 -1.60 -11.60
C TYR A 250 -11.76 -0.65 -11.77
N GLN A 251 -11.96 -0.22 -13.01
CA GLN A 251 -13.08 0.61 -13.44
C GLN A 251 -13.63 0.10 -14.77
N ASN A 252 -14.95 -0.12 -14.83
CA ASN A 252 -15.70 -0.56 -16.02
C ASN A 252 -15.93 0.55 -17.04
#